data_AF-A0A9Q1RKF0-F1
#
_entry.id   AF-A0A9Q1RKF0-F1
#
_cell.length_a   1.000
_cell.length_b   1.000
_cell.length_c   1.000
_cell.angle_alpha   90.00
_cell.angle_beta   90.00
_cell.angle_gamma   90.00
#
_symmetry.space_group_name_H-M   'P 1'
#
loop_
_entity.id
_entity.type
_entity.pdbx_description
1 polymer ?
#
loop_
_entity_poly.entity_id
_entity_poly.type
_entity_poly.pdbx_seq_one_letter_code
_entity_poly.pdbx_strand_id
1 'polypeptide(L)'
;MNLMGILVIIFLTSFSFVAHISYGDLIDDVCQKTDDNNLCVKSLRADPRSASADKKGLARIMVQLSQAKASDILNQTKVLLKQIKEPVLKQCLEVCRDNYDMAVFWYSDSIKYIDAGDFDDATSSTSGPMNDADTCDESFTEPPVRKADPRSASADKKGLARIMVQLSQAKASDILNQTKVLLKQIKEPVLKQCLEVCRDNYDMAVFWYSDSIKYIDAGDFDDATSSTSGPMNDADTCDESFTEPPVRKSPLKQKTDEFIHFADLTFSFLHQFKKL
;
A
#
# COMPACT_ATOMS: atom_id res chain seq x y z
N MET A 1 -33.76 54.90 -43.15
CA MET A 1 -33.42 53.63 -42.47
C MET A 1 -32.69 52.78 -43.49
N ASN A 2 -31.36 52.74 -43.43
CA ASN A 2 -30.52 52.26 -44.54
C ASN A 2 -30.51 50.73 -44.61
N LEU A 3 -30.35 50.18 -45.82
CA LEU A 3 -30.29 48.74 -46.11
C LEU A 3 -29.21 48.02 -45.25
N MET A 4 -28.14 48.73 -44.88
CA MET A 4 -27.12 48.23 -43.94
C MET A 4 -27.63 48.05 -42.50
N GLY A 5 -28.58 48.86 -42.03
CA GLY A 5 -29.17 48.72 -40.69
C GLY A 5 -30.11 47.53 -40.56
N ILE A 6 -30.74 47.11 -41.66
CA ILE A 6 -31.63 45.93 -41.71
C ILE A 6 -30.81 44.64 -41.63
N LEU A 7 -29.63 44.59 -42.28
CA LEU A 7 -28.74 43.43 -42.25
C LEU A 7 -28.12 43.18 -40.86
N VAL A 8 -27.81 44.22 -40.10
CA VAL A 8 -27.27 44.11 -38.73
C VAL A 8 -28.31 43.59 -37.74
N ILE A 9 -29.59 43.96 -37.92
CA ILE A 9 -30.69 43.50 -37.08
C ILE A 9 -31.02 42.02 -37.36
N ILE A 10 -30.93 41.56 -38.62
CA ILE A 10 -31.13 40.15 -38.97
C ILE A 10 -30.00 39.25 -38.42
N PHE A 11 -28.75 39.75 -38.39
CA PHE A 11 -27.61 39.00 -37.84
C PHE A 11 -27.64 38.90 -36.30
N LEU A 12 -28.25 39.88 -35.62
CA LEU A 12 -28.42 39.88 -34.16
C LEU A 12 -29.66 39.09 -33.71
N THR A 13 -30.66 38.88 -34.56
CA THR A 13 -31.85 38.06 -34.24
C THR A 13 -31.76 36.62 -34.71
N SER A 14 -30.78 36.26 -35.55
CA SER A 14 -30.48 34.85 -35.86
C SER A 14 -29.54 34.17 -34.85
N PHE A 15 -29.06 34.93 -33.84
CA PHE A 15 -28.27 34.42 -32.72
C PHE A 15 -29.13 34.31 -31.44
N SER A 16 -30.24 33.60 -31.56
CA SER A 16 -31.08 33.08 -30.47
C SER A 16 -31.86 31.93 -31.10
N PHE A 17 -31.78 30.68 -30.68
CA PHE A 17 -31.65 30.14 -29.34
C PHE A 17 -31.11 28.72 -29.52
N VAL A 18 -29.79 28.52 -29.49
CA VAL A 18 -29.30 27.20 -29.07
C VAL A 18 -29.59 27.21 -27.58
N ALA A 19 -30.69 26.60 -27.19
CA ALA A 19 -30.84 26.17 -25.81
C ALA A 19 -29.58 25.35 -25.52
N HIS A 20 -28.62 25.92 -24.81
CA HIS A 20 -27.71 25.12 -24.02
C HIS A 20 -28.63 24.41 -23.03
N ILE A 21 -29.12 23.24 -23.43
CA ILE A 21 -29.50 22.22 -22.49
C ILE A 21 -28.20 22.00 -21.73
N SER A 22 -28.08 22.62 -20.56
CA SER A 22 -27.10 22.23 -19.57
C SER A 22 -27.49 20.82 -19.18
N TYR A 23 -27.10 19.83 -19.99
CA TYR A 23 -26.96 18.47 -19.50
C TYR A 23 -25.99 18.61 -18.34
N GLY A 24 -26.48 18.39 -17.11
CA GLY A 24 -25.60 18.20 -15.97
C GLY A 24 -24.52 17.20 -16.35
N ASP A 25 -23.31 17.39 -15.85
CA ASP A 25 -22.25 16.41 -16.08
C ASP A 25 -22.77 15.05 -15.63
N LEU A 26 -22.91 14.12 -16.58
CA LEU A 26 -23.46 12.80 -16.32
C LEU A 26 -22.67 12.06 -15.23
N ILE A 27 -21.36 12.33 -15.13
CA ILE A 27 -20.50 11.79 -14.08
C ILE A 27 -20.95 12.34 -12.72
N ASP A 28 -21.17 13.64 -12.60
CA ASP A 28 -21.61 14.27 -11.35
C ASP A 28 -23.00 13.74 -10.93
N ASP A 29 -23.93 13.59 -11.89
CA ASP A 29 -25.28 13.05 -11.66
C ASP A 29 -25.28 11.60 -11.16
N VAL A 30 -24.40 10.75 -11.71
CA VAL A 30 -24.27 9.35 -11.30
C VAL A 30 -23.57 9.26 -9.95
N CYS A 31 -22.47 9.98 -9.77
CA CYS A 31 -21.67 9.94 -8.55
C CYS A 31 -22.37 10.58 -7.34
N GLN A 32 -23.37 11.44 -7.53
CA GLN A 32 -24.13 11.98 -6.39
C GLN A 32 -24.89 10.90 -5.62
N LYS A 33 -25.14 9.73 -6.25
CA LYS A 33 -25.86 8.61 -5.64
C LYS A 33 -24.95 7.58 -4.96
N THR A 34 -23.64 7.81 -4.95
CA THR A 34 -22.66 6.91 -4.32
C THR A 34 -22.29 7.40 -2.93
N ASP A 35 -21.91 6.48 -2.06
CA ASP A 35 -21.47 6.81 -0.69
C ASP A 35 -20.22 7.71 -0.65
N ASP A 36 -19.32 7.57 -1.63
CA ASP A 36 -18.16 8.48 -1.82
C ASP A 36 -18.19 9.16 -3.20
N ASN A 37 -18.91 10.29 -3.25
CA ASN A 37 -19.02 11.12 -4.45
C ASN A 37 -17.66 11.57 -4.99
N ASN A 38 -16.73 11.96 -4.12
CA ASN A 38 -15.44 12.51 -4.54
C ASN A 38 -14.56 11.43 -5.18
N LEU A 39 -14.52 10.24 -4.58
CA LEU A 39 -13.82 9.09 -5.14
C LEU A 39 -14.43 8.67 -6.48
N CYS A 40 -15.76 8.62 -6.58
CA CYS A 40 -16.45 8.30 -7.83
C CYS A 40 -16.09 9.29 -8.95
N VAL A 41 -16.22 10.60 -8.71
CA VAL A 41 -15.93 11.64 -9.70
C VAL A 41 -14.47 11.59 -10.14
N LYS A 42 -13.54 11.51 -9.19
CA LYS A 42 -12.10 11.43 -9.48
C LYS A 42 -11.76 10.19 -10.31
N SER A 43 -12.34 9.05 -9.97
CA SER A 43 -12.06 7.78 -10.65
C SER A 43 -12.57 7.80 -12.09
N LEU A 44 -13.82 8.23 -12.31
CA LEU A 44 -14.39 8.30 -13.66
C LEU A 44 -13.69 9.34 -14.52
N ARG A 45 -13.39 10.53 -13.99
CA ARG A 45 -12.71 11.59 -14.76
C ARG A 45 -11.26 11.25 -15.09
N ALA A 46 -10.61 10.38 -14.31
CA ALA A 46 -9.26 9.89 -14.62
C ALA A 46 -9.24 8.87 -15.78
N ASP A 47 -10.37 8.25 -16.09
CA ASP A 47 -10.48 7.28 -17.19
C ASP A 47 -10.98 7.97 -18.47
N PRO A 48 -10.17 8.03 -19.55
CA PRO A 48 -10.56 8.69 -20.80
C PRO A 48 -11.81 8.10 -21.46
N ARG A 49 -12.15 6.84 -21.16
CA ARG A 49 -13.33 6.16 -21.71
C ARG A 49 -14.64 6.77 -21.18
N SER A 50 -14.59 7.44 -20.03
CA SER A 50 -15.77 8.07 -19.41
C SER A 50 -16.29 9.27 -20.18
N ALA A 51 -15.44 9.94 -20.97
CA ALA A 51 -15.79 11.19 -21.66
C ALA A 51 -16.97 11.06 -22.64
N SER A 52 -17.16 9.87 -23.22
CA SER A 52 -18.24 9.58 -24.16
C SER A 52 -19.17 8.45 -23.70
N ALA A 53 -19.07 8.03 -22.44
CA ALA A 53 -19.86 6.92 -21.91
C ALA A 53 -21.27 7.38 -21.52
N ASP A 54 -22.27 6.55 -21.80
CA ASP A 54 -23.61 6.70 -21.21
C ASP A 54 -23.64 6.12 -19.79
N LYS A 55 -24.80 6.12 -19.13
CA LYS A 55 -24.93 5.60 -17.75
C LYS A 55 -24.48 4.15 -17.62
N LYS A 56 -24.81 3.31 -18.61
CA LYS A 56 -24.39 1.90 -18.65
C LYS A 56 -22.86 1.80 -18.81
N GLY A 57 -22.29 2.60 -19.70
CA GLY A 57 -20.85 2.70 -19.91
C GLY A 57 -20.10 3.16 -18.66
N LEU A 58 -20.59 4.18 -17.95
CA LEU A 58 -20.00 4.66 -16.70
C LEU A 58 -20.05 3.60 -15.60
N ALA A 59 -21.18 2.89 -15.45
CA ALA A 59 -21.29 1.77 -14.51
C ALA A 59 -20.27 0.66 -14.85
N ARG A 60 -20.17 0.29 -16.13
CA ARG A 60 -19.20 -0.69 -16.61
C ARG A 60 -17.76 -0.27 -16.32
N ILE A 61 -17.41 0.99 -16.60
CA ILE A 61 -16.06 1.53 -16.33
C ILE A 61 -15.76 1.45 -14.84
N MET A 62 -16.68 1.85 -13.97
CA MET A 62 -16.48 1.79 -12.52
C MET A 62 -16.21 0.35 -12.05
N VAL A 63 -17.02 -0.62 -12.47
CA VAL A 63 -16.82 -2.03 -12.11
C VAL A 63 -15.47 -2.56 -12.65
N GLN A 64 -15.05 -2.14 -13.85
CA GLN A 64 -13.74 -2.49 -14.38
C GLN A 64 -12.58 -1.89 -13.56
N LEU A 65 -12.70 -0.66 -13.09
CA LEU A 65 -11.71 -0.03 -12.21
C LEU A 65 -11.63 -0.78 -10.87
N SER A 66 -12.77 -1.14 -10.29
CA SER A 66 -12.83 -1.94 -9.06
C SER A 66 -12.22 -3.33 -9.25
N GLN A 67 -12.51 -4.01 -10.36
CA GLN A 67 -11.92 -5.32 -10.69
C GLN A 67 -10.39 -5.24 -10.83
N ALA A 68 -9.90 -4.22 -11.53
CA ALA A 68 -8.45 -4.01 -11.69
C ALA A 68 -7.80 -3.77 -10.33
N LYS A 69 -8.41 -2.95 -9.48
CA LYS A 69 -7.90 -2.68 -8.13
C LYS A 69 -7.89 -3.94 -7.24
N ALA A 70 -8.97 -4.73 -7.27
CA ALA A 70 -9.05 -6.01 -6.55
C ALA A 70 -7.96 -6.99 -7.03
N SER A 71 -7.73 -7.04 -8.34
CA SER A 71 -6.69 -7.89 -8.94
C SER A 71 -5.28 -7.46 -8.51
N ASP A 72 -5.01 -6.16 -8.45
CA ASP A 72 -3.74 -5.62 -7.97
C ASP A 72 -3.50 -5.98 -6.51
N ILE A 73 -4.52 -5.84 -5.65
CA ILE A 73 -4.44 -6.20 -4.23
C ILE A 73 -4.21 -7.71 -4.08
N LEU A 74 -4.96 -8.55 -4.81
CA LEU A 74 -4.77 -9.99 -4.83
C LEU A 74 -3.33 -10.39 -5.17
N ASN A 75 -2.75 -9.75 -6.19
CA ASN A 75 -1.37 -10.01 -6.61
C ASN A 75 -0.36 -9.59 -5.53
N GLN A 76 -0.56 -8.43 -4.90
CA GLN A 76 0.29 -7.98 -3.78
C GLN A 76 0.20 -8.95 -2.60
N THR A 77 -1.01 -9.37 -2.23
CA THR A 77 -1.24 -10.37 -1.17
C THR A 77 -0.53 -11.69 -1.48
N LYS A 78 -0.59 -12.17 -2.74
CA LYS A 78 0.14 -13.36 -3.19
C LYS A 78 1.66 -13.22 -3.09
N VAL A 79 2.21 -12.00 -3.28
CA VAL A 79 3.64 -11.72 -3.07
C VAL A 79 3.97 -11.75 -1.58
N LEU A 80 3.20 -11.05 -0.74
CA LEU A 80 3.40 -11.00 0.71
C LEU A 80 3.35 -12.39 1.36
N LEU A 81 2.42 -13.25 0.94
CA LEU A 81 2.29 -14.63 1.42
C LEU A 81 3.53 -15.49 1.18
N LYS A 82 4.37 -15.17 0.19
CA LYS A 82 5.63 -15.89 -0.07
C LYS A 82 6.75 -15.49 0.89
N GLN A 83 6.65 -14.32 1.49
CA GLN A 83 7.71 -13.71 2.30
C GLN A 83 7.45 -13.89 3.80
N ILE A 84 6.18 -13.87 4.20
CA ILE A 84 5.77 -13.85 5.61
C ILE A 84 5.87 -15.23 6.26
N LYS A 85 6.54 -15.26 7.42
CA LYS A 85 6.70 -16.45 8.27
C LYS A 85 5.86 -16.40 9.55
N GLU A 86 5.33 -15.22 9.91
CA GLU A 86 4.53 -15.04 11.13
C GLU A 86 3.15 -15.70 10.94
N PRO A 87 2.79 -16.71 11.75
CA PRO A 87 1.61 -17.55 11.49
C PRO A 87 0.29 -16.78 11.45
N VAL A 88 0.09 -15.81 12.35
CA VAL A 88 -1.16 -15.03 12.42
C VAL A 88 -1.30 -14.17 11.18
N LEU A 89 -0.26 -13.40 10.85
CA LEU A 89 -0.24 -12.55 9.66
C LEU A 89 -0.43 -13.35 8.37
N LYS A 90 0.16 -14.55 8.30
CA LYS A 90 -0.05 -15.45 7.17
C LYS A 90 -1.52 -15.86 7.05
N GLN A 91 -2.17 -16.22 8.15
CA GLN A 91 -3.59 -16.58 8.16
C GLN A 91 -4.48 -15.41 7.70
N CYS A 92 -4.25 -14.19 8.21
CA CYS A 92 -4.98 -13.00 7.78
C CYS A 92 -4.82 -12.77 6.26
N LEU A 93 -3.60 -12.89 5.73
CA LEU A 93 -3.35 -12.71 4.30
C LEU A 93 -3.93 -13.82 3.44
N GLU A 94 -4.07 -15.05 3.96
CA GLU A 94 -4.79 -16.12 3.26
C GLU A 94 -6.29 -15.80 3.15
N VAL A 95 -6.91 -15.29 4.22
CA VAL A 95 -8.29 -14.78 4.19
C VAL A 95 -8.43 -13.67 3.15
N CYS A 96 -7.51 -12.69 3.15
CA CYS A 96 -7.52 -11.63 2.14
C CYS A 96 -7.37 -12.15 0.72
N ARG A 97 -6.44 -13.10 0.49
CA ARG A 97 -6.24 -13.69 -0.83
C ARG A 97 -7.54 -14.29 -1.34
N ASP A 98 -8.20 -15.10 -0.52
CA ASP A 98 -9.39 -15.84 -0.93
C ASP A 98 -10.58 -14.89 -1.20
N ASN A 99 -10.74 -13.87 -0.36
CA ASN A 99 -11.75 -12.83 -0.54
C ASN A 99 -11.49 -11.97 -1.78
N TYR A 100 -10.26 -11.52 -2.04
CA TYR A 100 -9.96 -10.74 -3.24
C TYR A 100 -10.03 -11.58 -4.53
N ASP A 101 -9.77 -12.88 -4.47
CA ASP A 101 -9.99 -13.80 -5.60
C ASP A 101 -11.48 -13.91 -5.94
N MET A 102 -12.34 -14.02 -4.92
CA MET A 102 -13.79 -13.97 -5.06
C MET A 102 -14.29 -12.61 -5.57
N ALA A 103 -13.76 -11.50 -5.05
CA ALA A 103 -14.12 -10.16 -5.51
C ALA A 103 -13.85 -9.98 -7.01
N VAL A 104 -12.70 -10.46 -7.50
CA VAL A 104 -12.36 -10.42 -8.94
C VAL A 104 -13.32 -11.25 -9.77
N PHE A 105 -13.73 -12.42 -9.28
CA PHE A 105 -14.74 -13.27 -9.91
C PHE A 105 -16.09 -12.55 -10.03
N TRP A 106 -16.59 -12.00 -8.92
CA TRP A 106 -17.87 -11.32 -8.86
C TRP A 106 -17.93 -10.05 -9.71
N TYR A 107 -16.86 -9.24 -9.74
CA TYR A 107 -16.79 -8.10 -10.66
C TYR A 107 -16.79 -8.53 -12.13
N SER A 108 -16.19 -9.69 -12.46
CA SER A 108 -16.23 -10.25 -13.81
C SER A 108 -17.65 -10.59 -14.23
N ASP A 109 -18.43 -11.19 -13.33
CA ASP A 109 -19.85 -11.49 -13.59
C ASP A 109 -20.71 -10.23 -13.66
N SER A 110 -20.48 -9.25 -12.77
CA SER A 110 -21.15 -7.94 -12.85
C SER A 110 -20.96 -7.27 -14.21
N ILE A 111 -19.75 -7.32 -14.78
CA ILE A 111 -19.49 -6.80 -16.14
C ILE A 111 -20.35 -7.52 -17.20
N LYS A 112 -20.47 -8.85 -17.12
CA LYS A 112 -21.31 -9.63 -18.06
C LYS A 112 -22.78 -9.26 -17.94
N TYR A 113 -23.29 -9.09 -16.72
CA TYR A 113 -24.67 -8.68 -16.47
C TYR A 113 -24.95 -7.26 -16.97
N ILE A 114 -24.02 -6.31 -16.74
CA ILE A 114 -24.10 -4.96 -17.32
C ILE A 114 -24.15 -5.05 -18.84
N ASP A 115 -23.28 -5.85 -19.46
CA ASP A 115 -23.23 -6.03 -20.92
C ASP A 115 -24.55 -6.60 -21.46
N ALA A 116 -25.19 -7.54 -20.73
CA ALA A 116 -26.51 -8.07 -21.02
C ALA A 116 -27.68 -7.11 -20.72
N GLY A 117 -27.44 -6.04 -19.95
CA GLY A 117 -28.48 -5.10 -19.50
C GLY A 117 -29.26 -5.57 -18.26
N ASP A 118 -28.76 -6.61 -17.58
CA ASP A 118 -29.30 -7.13 -16.34
C ASP A 118 -28.69 -6.35 -15.15
N PHE A 119 -29.30 -5.21 -14.81
CA PHE A 119 -28.75 -4.34 -13.78
C PHE A 119 -29.00 -4.84 -12.35
N ASP A 120 -30.01 -5.69 -12.16
CA ASP A 120 -30.32 -6.27 -10.85
C ASP A 120 -29.24 -7.29 -10.46
N ASP A 121 -28.92 -8.23 -11.36
CA ASP A 121 -27.84 -9.20 -11.15
C ASP A 121 -26.46 -8.54 -11.16
N ALA A 122 -26.26 -7.49 -11.98
CA ALA A 122 -25.05 -6.68 -11.93
C ALA A 122 -24.83 -6.05 -10.56
N THR A 123 -25.88 -5.48 -9.96
CA THR A 123 -25.83 -4.85 -8.64
C THR A 123 -25.57 -5.91 -7.55
N SER A 124 -26.29 -7.04 -7.58
CA SER A 124 -26.06 -8.15 -6.66
C SER A 124 -24.63 -8.70 -6.75
N SER A 125 -24.03 -8.70 -7.93
CA SER A 125 -22.65 -9.14 -8.14
C SER A 125 -21.61 -8.11 -7.67
N THR A 126 -22.01 -6.88 -7.31
CA THR A 126 -21.09 -5.88 -6.72
C THR A 126 -21.12 -5.86 -5.19
N SER A 127 -22.21 -6.32 -4.55
CA SER A 127 -22.32 -6.35 -3.09
C SER A 127 -21.42 -7.40 -2.42
N GLY A 128 -21.19 -8.55 -3.08
CA GLY A 128 -20.24 -9.57 -2.60
C GLY A 128 -18.82 -9.02 -2.41
N PRO A 129 -18.20 -8.45 -3.46
CA PRO A 129 -16.88 -7.82 -3.38
C PRO A 129 -16.69 -6.76 -2.29
N MET A 130 -17.75 -5.99 -1.98
CA MET A 130 -17.69 -5.00 -0.91
C MET A 130 -17.49 -5.68 0.45
N ASN A 131 -18.24 -6.75 0.72
CA ASN A 131 -18.09 -7.55 1.93
C ASN A 131 -16.76 -8.33 1.97
N ASP A 132 -16.24 -8.75 0.81
CA ASP A 132 -14.96 -9.45 0.72
C ASP A 132 -13.79 -8.56 1.17
N ALA A 133 -13.81 -7.27 0.82
CA ALA A 133 -12.82 -6.30 1.28
C ALA A 133 -12.91 -6.07 2.80
N ASP A 134 -14.12 -5.89 3.32
CA ASP A 134 -14.35 -5.73 4.77
C ASP A 134 -13.90 -6.98 5.55
N THR A 135 -14.20 -8.18 5.04
CA THR A 135 -13.79 -9.45 5.65
C THR A 135 -12.27 -9.60 5.70
N CYS A 136 -11.56 -9.14 4.66
CA CYS A 136 -10.10 -9.07 4.68
C CYS A 136 -9.61 -8.16 5.80
N ASP A 137 -10.15 -6.95 5.92
CA ASP A 137 -9.74 -5.99 6.95
C ASP A 137 -10.07 -6.50 8.37
N GLU A 138 -11.25 -7.07 8.57
CA GLU A 138 -11.69 -7.67 9.83
C GLU A 138 -10.76 -8.78 10.29
N SER A 139 -10.22 -9.59 9.37
CA SER A 139 -9.27 -10.67 9.67
C SER A 139 -8.02 -10.22 10.42
N PHE A 140 -7.63 -8.95 10.32
CA PHE A 140 -6.50 -8.37 11.06
C PHE A 140 -6.86 -7.87 12.46
N THR A 141 -8.16 -7.76 12.75
CA THR A 141 -8.70 -7.25 14.02
C THR A 141 -9.33 -8.33 14.88
N GLU A 142 -9.63 -9.51 14.30
CA GLU A 142 -10.19 -10.66 14.98
C GLU A 142 -9.14 -11.61 15.60
N PRO A 143 -9.47 -12.32 16.71
CA PRO A 143 -8.57 -13.28 17.33
C PRO A 143 -8.17 -14.49 16.45
N PRO A 144 -6.90 -14.96 16.52
CA PRO A 144 -5.80 -14.41 17.31
C PRO A 144 -5.28 -13.10 16.72
N VAL A 145 -5.48 -11.99 17.43
CA VAL A 145 -5.11 -10.67 16.94
C VAL A 145 -3.61 -10.53 17.10
N ARG A 146 -2.90 -10.22 16.01
CA ARG A 146 -1.58 -9.59 16.15
C ARG A 146 -1.83 -8.22 16.76
N LYS A 147 -1.62 -8.07 18.07
CA LYS A 147 -1.83 -6.78 18.76
C LYS A 147 -1.06 -5.70 18.00
N ALA A 148 -1.81 -4.80 17.35
CA ALA A 148 -1.24 -3.61 16.78
C ALA A 148 -0.48 -2.87 17.88
N ASP A 149 0.60 -2.19 17.50
CA ASP A 149 1.27 -1.29 18.43
C ASP A 149 0.23 -0.26 18.90
N PRO A 150 -0.06 -0.12 20.21
CA PRO A 150 -1.10 0.81 20.67
C PRO A 150 -0.89 2.25 20.20
N ARG A 151 0.36 2.60 19.87
CA ARG A 151 0.73 3.92 19.33
C ARG A 151 0.17 4.15 17.92
N SER A 152 -0.13 3.10 17.15
CA SER A 152 -0.61 3.24 15.77
C SER A 152 -2.07 3.70 15.68
N ALA A 153 -2.88 3.50 16.73
CA ALA A 153 -4.31 3.81 16.70
C ALA A 153 -4.63 5.30 16.55
N SER A 154 -3.73 6.18 16.98
CA SER A 154 -3.89 7.64 16.91
C SER A 154 -2.82 8.33 16.07
N ALA A 155 -2.00 7.56 15.36
CA ALA A 155 -0.88 8.10 14.61
C ALA A 155 -1.32 8.67 13.26
N ASP A 156 -0.88 9.89 12.95
CA ASP A 156 -0.93 10.39 11.58
C ASP A 156 0.12 9.69 10.69
N LYS A 157 0.18 10.05 9.41
CA LYS A 157 1.14 9.50 8.44
C LYS A 157 2.58 9.50 8.96
N LYS A 158 2.99 10.63 9.56
CA LYS A 158 4.33 10.82 10.12
C LYS A 158 4.53 9.97 11.39
N GLY A 159 3.53 9.89 12.25
CA GLY A 159 3.52 9.04 13.43
C GLY A 159 3.68 7.57 13.08
N LEU A 160 2.98 7.09 12.04
CA LEU A 160 3.10 5.71 11.56
C LEU A 160 4.51 5.42 11.02
N ALA A 161 5.06 6.33 10.22
CA ALA A 161 6.45 6.25 9.73
C ALA A 161 7.44 6.14 10.90
N ARG A 162 7.29 7.00 11.91
CA ARG A 162 8.13 6.98 13.11
C ARG A 162 8.00 5.65 13.87
N ILE A 163 6.78 5.15 14.06
CA ILE A 163 6.54 3.88 14.79
C ILE A 163 7.21 2.72 14.07
N MET A 164 7.08 2.61 12.74
CA MET A 164 7.74 1.53 11.98
C MET A 164 9.26 1.57 12.15
N VAL A 165 9.87 2.74 11.99
CA VAL A 165 11.33 2.89 12.16
C VAL A 165 11.76 2.55 13.59
N GLN A 166 10.99 2.94 14.61
CA GLN A 166 11.29 2.59 16.00
C GLN A 166 11.20 1.09 16.27
N LEU A 167 10.25 0.38 15.64
CA LEU A 167 10.17 -1.08 15.74
C LEU A 167 11.38 -1.77 15.08
N SER A 168 11.84 -1.25 13.94
CA SER A 168 13.06 -1.73 13.28
C SER A 168 14.31 -1.46 14.10
N GLN A 169 14.42 -0.27 14.69
CA GLN A 169 15.49 0.09 15.61
C GLN A 169 15.53 -0.80 16.84
N ALA A 170 14.37 -1.13 17.43
CA ALA A 170 14.26 -2.02 18.57
C ALA A 170 14.74 -3.44 18.23
N LYS A 171 14.39 -3.96 17.04
CA LYS A 171 14.89 -5.25 16.55
C LYS A 171 16.41 -5.25 16.36
N ALA A 172 16.98 -4.22 15.73
CA ALA A 172 18.43 -4.07 15.60
C ALA A 172 19.12 -4.01 16.98
N SER A 173 18.54 -3.26 17.92
CA SER A 173 19.05 -3.14 19.29
C SER A 173 19.01 -4.46 20.06
N ASP A 174 17.97 -5.27 19.87
CA ASP A 174 17.88 -6.61 20.46
C ASP A 174 18.99 -7.54 19.94
N ILE A 175 19.24 -7.52 18.62
CA ILE A 175 20.33 -8.31 18.02
C ILE A 175 21.69 -7.82 18.50
N LEU A 176 21.91 -6.50 18.58
CA LEU A 176 23.12 -5.91 19.14
C LEU A 176 23.37 -6.37 20.59
N ASN A 177 22.32 -6.33 21.42
CA ASN A 177 22.41 -6.75 22.81
C ASN A 177 22.70 -8.24 22.94
N GLN A 178 22.03 -9.09 22.15
CA GLN A 178 22.32 -10.52 22.10
C GLN A 178 23.74 -10.81 21.64
N THR A 179 24.23 -10.08 20.63
CA THR A 179 25.62 -10.18 20.16
C THR A 179 26.62 -9.85 21.27
N LYS A 180 26.38 -8.76 22.02
CA LYS A 180 27.19 -8.37 23.18
C LYS A 180 27.19 -9.44 24.28
N VAL A 181 26.09 -10.18 24.47
CA VAL A 181 26.02 -11.32 25.41
C VAL A 181 26.84 -12.50 24.89
N LEU A 182 26.67 -12.87 23.61
CA LEU A 182 27.40 -13.98 22.98
C LEU A 182 28.91 -13.77 23.00
N LEU A 183 29.37 -12.53 22.74
CA LEU A 183 30.79 -12.16 22.79
C LEU A 183 31.46 -12.38 24.15
N LYS A 184 30.69 -12.39 25.24
CA LYS A 184 31.20 -12.69 26.59
C LYS A 184 31.33 -14.19 26.86
N GLN A 185 30.56 -15.01 26.15
CA GLN A 185 30.45 -16.46 26.39
C GLN A 185 31.36 -17.27 25.46
N ILE A 186 31.55 -16.81 24.22
CA ILE A 186 32.27 -17.54 23.18
C ILE A 186 33.77 -17.38 23.33
N LYS A 187 34.47 -18.53 23.30
CA LYS A 187 35.93 -18.61 23.34
C LYS A 187 36.56 -18.94 21.98
N GLU A 188 35.77 -19.42 21.03
CA GLU A 188 36.27 -19.79 19.70
C GLU A 188 36.65 -18.51 18.92
N PRO A 189 37.93 -18.34 18.52
CA PRO A 189 38.43 -17.07 17.99
C PRO A 189 37.71 -16.61 16.73
N VAL A 190 37.44 -17.51 15.77
CA VAL A 190 36.80 -17.15 14.50
C VAL A 190 35.36 -16.69 14.76
N LEU A 191 34.58 -17.48 15.52
CA LEU A 191 33.21 -17.13 15.86
C LEU A 191 33.13 -15.81 16.64
N LYS A 192 34.12 -15.52 17.48
CA LYS A 192 34.21 -14.23 18.17
C LYS A 192 34.43 -13.09 17.17
N GLN A 193 35.31 -13.26 16.19
CA GLN A 193 35.56 -12.26 15.14
C GLN A 193 34.28 -11.99 14.32
N CYS A 194 33.55 -13.03 13.89
CA CYS A 194 32.27 -12.85 13.19
C CYS A 194 31.26 -12.04 14.03
N LEU A 195 31.19 -12.33 15.33
CA LEU A 195 30.29 -11.60 16.24
C LEU A 195 30.74 -10.16 16.50
N GLU A 196 32.03 -9.84 16.42
CA GLU A 196 32.52 -8.46 16.48
C GLU A 196 32.08 -7.68 15.23
N VAL A 197 32.16 -8.28 14.04
CA VAL A 197 31.59 -7.71 12.81
C VAL A 197 30.10 -7.43 12.97
N CYS A 198 29.33 -8.39 13.49
CA CYS A 198 27.91 -8.18 13.74
C CYS A 198 27.63 -7.08 14.76
N ARG A 199 28.41 -7.01 15.85
CA ARG A 199 28.23 -5.96 16.86
C ARG A 199 28.39 -4.58 16.22
N ASP A 200 29.43 -4.40 15.43
CA ASP A 200 29.76 -3.10 14.86
C ASP A 200 28.70 -2.70 13.80
N ASN A 201 28.27 -3.65 12.96
CA ASN A 201 27.20 -3.44 11.99
C ASN A 201 25.84 -3.16 12.63
N TYR A 202 25.44 -3.87 13.69
CA TYR A 202 24.16 -3.59 14.35
C TYR A 202 24.20 -2.30 15.20
N ASP A 203 25.36 -1.87 15.69
CA ASP A 203 25.53 -0.55 16.30
C ASP A 203 25.31 0.56 15.26
N MET A 204 25.86 0.39 14.05
CA MET A 204 25.60 1.27 12.90
C MET A 204 24.13 1.25 12.46
N ALA A 205 23.50 0.07 12.38
CA ALA A 205 22.09 -0.04 12.06
C ALA A 205 21.19 0.76 13.04
N VAL A 206 21.50 0.71 14.34
CA VAL A 206 20.77 1.50 15.35
C VAL A 206 20.98 3.00 15.16
N PHE A 207 22.19 3.42 14.77
CA PHE A 207 22.52 4.80 14.43
C PHE A 207 21.71 5.28 13.21
N TRP A 208 21.69 4.51 12.13
CA TRP A 208 20.94 4.84 10.91
C TRP A 208 19.44 5.02 11.16
N TYR A 209 18.82 4.16 11.99
CA TYR A 209 17.43 4.34 12.36
C TYR A 209 17.20 5.58 13.24
N SER A 210 18.16 5.95 14.07
CA SER A 210 18.10 7.20 14.85
C SER A 210 18.07 8.41 13.92
N ASP A 211 18.89 8.43 12.88
CA ASP A 211 18.88 9.49 11.87
C ASP A 211 17.59 9.48 11.04
N SER A 212 17.11 8.31 10.61
CA SER A 212 15.81 8.19 9.92
C SER A 212 14.66 8.80 10.74
N ILE A 213 14.63 8.59 12.06
CA ILE A 213 13.64 9.22 12.95
C ILE A 213 13.77 10.75 12.93
N LYS A 214 14.98 11.30 12.95
CA LYS A 214 15.20 12.77 12.87
C LYS A 214 14.70 13.34 11.54
N TYR A 215 14.95 12.64 10.44
CA TYR A 215 14.46 13.03 9.11
C TYR A 215 12.93 12.99 9.04
N ILE A 216 12.29 11.94 9.57
CA ILE A 216 10.83 11.87 9.69
C ILE A 216 10.31 13.05 10.53
N ASP A 217 10.98 13.39 11.63
CA ASP A 217 10.64 14.54 12.47
C ASP A 217 10.77 15.88 11.76
N ALA A 218 11.68 15.99 10.79
CA ALA A 218 11.81 17.14 9.90
C ALA A 218 10.82 17.12 8.71
N GLY A 219 10.13 16.00 8.47
CA GLY A 219 9.28 15.79 7.29
C GLY A 219 10.05 15.40 6.01
N ASP A 220 11.33 15.08 6.14
CA ASP A 220 12.19 14.64 5.04
C ASP A 220 12.09 13.12 4.86
N PHE A 221 11.08 12.69 4.11
CA PHE A 221 10.88 11.26 3.83
C PHE A 221 11.91 10.70 2.84
N ASP A 222 12.60 11.54 2.09
CA ASP A 222 13.62 11.11 1.16
C ASP A 222 14.86 10.60 1.88
N ASP A 223 15.42 11.43 2.76
CA ASP A 223 16.56 11.08 3.60
C ASP A 223 16.18 10.04 4.67
N ALA A 224 14.94 10.07 5.18
CA ALA A 224 14.44 9.04 6.08
C ALA A 224 14.47 7.65 5.44
N THR A 225 14.01 7.54 4.18
CA THR A 225 14.00 6.28 3.43
C THR A 225 15.42 5.86 3.04
N SER A 226 16.28 6.82 2.68
CA SER A 226 17.70 6.53 2.40
C SER A 226 18.37 5.91 3.62
N SER A 227 18.15 6.50 4.79
CA SER A 227 18.68 6.03 6.07
C SER A 227 18.17 4.65 6.51
N THR A 228 17.04 4.14 5.98
CA THR A 228 16.57 2.78 6.32
C THR A 228 17.19 1.68 5.46
N SER A 229 17.88 2.02 4.36
CA SER A 229 18.59 1.04 3.52
C SER A 229 19.91 0.55 4.14
N GLY A 230 20.65 1.44 4.82
CA GLY A 230 21.91 1.12 5.50
C GLY A 230 21.82 -0.08 6.45
N PRO A 231 20.85 -0.13 7.38
CA PRO A 231 20.66 -1.25 8.29
C PRO A 231 20.51 -2.62 7.63
N MET A 232 19.92 -2.69 6.42
CA MET A 232 19.79 -3.96 5.69
C MET A 232 21.16 -4.46 5.22
N ASN A 233 21.97 -3.56 4.63
CA ASN A 233 23.33 -3.87 4.19
C ASN A 233 24.24 -4.25 5.37
N ASP A 234 24.08 -3.57 6.51
CA ASP A 234 24.81 -3.87 7.75
C ASP A 234 24.48 -5.29 8.25
N ALA A 235 23.20 -5.69 8.19
CA ALA A 235 22.76 -7.03 8.57
C ALA A 235 23.26 -8.11 7.60
N ASP A 236 23.26 -7.84 6.29
CA ASP A 236 23.85 -8.74 5.30
C ASP A 236 25.36 -8.93 5.55
N THR A 237 26.08 -7.85 5.81
CA THR A 237 27.52 -7.88 6.16
C THR A 237 27.79 -8.73 7.42
N CYS A 238 26.92 -8.63 8.43
CA CYS A 238 26.98 -9.50 9.60
C CYS A 238 26.84 -10.99 9.21
N ASP A 239 25.88 -11.34 8.36
CA ASP A 239 25.65 -12.73 7.95
C ASP A 239 26.77 -13.27 7.03
N GLU A 240 27.30 -12.45 6.13
CA GLU A 240 28.44 -12.76 5.27
C GLU A 240 29.68 -13.15 6.09
N SER A 241 29.90 -12.49 7.24
CA SER A 241 31.04 -12.81 8.12
C SER A 241 31.08 -14.27 8.59
N PHE A 242 29.95 -15.00 8.55
CA PHE A 242 29.88 -16.41 8.93
C PHE A 242 30.00 -17.37 7.74
N THR A 243 29.80 -16.90 6.51
CA THR A 243 29.87 -17.71 5.28
C THR A 243 31.24 -17.65 4.63
N GLU A 244 32.08 -16.68 4.99
CA GLU A 244 33.48 -16.63 4.58
C GLU A 244 34.35 -17.71 5.26
N PRO A 245 35.36 -18.28 4.57
CA PRO A 245 36.28 -19.21 5.18
C PRO A 245 37.11 -18.59 6.32
N PRO A 246 37.26 -19.26 7.48
CA PRO A 246 36.70 -20.57 7.82
C PRO A 246 35.24 -20.47 8.29
N VAL A 247 34.35 -21.12 7.54
CA VAL A 247 32.89 -21.05 7.71
C VAL A 247 32.45 -21.39 9.14
N ARG A 248 31.46 -20.64 9.66
CA ARG A 248 30.82 -20.88 10.95
C ARG A 248 29.30 -20.82 10.82
N LYS A 249 28.59 -21.50 11.71
CA LYS A 249 27.13 -21.35 11.78
C LYS A 249 26.81 -20.12 12.63
N SER A 250 26.14 -19.14 12.05
CA SER A 250 25.70 -17.95 12.78
C SER A 250 24.68 -18.32 13.87
N PRO A 251 24.92 -17.96 15.14
CA PRO A 251 23.92 -18.08 16.20
C PRO A 251 22.81 -17.01 16.09
N LEU A 252 22.95 -16.05 15.18
CA LEU A 252 22.02 -14.94 14.97
C LEU A 252 21.15 -15.09 13.72
N LYS A 253 21.45 -16.07 12.84
CA LYS A 253 20.86 -16.18 11.49
C LYS A 253 19.35 -15.96 11.42
N GLN A 254 18.59 -16.66 12.27
CA GLN A 254 17.14 -16.52 12.28
C GLN A 254 16.70 -15.08 12.58
N LYS A 255 17.33 -14.42 13.56
CA LYS A 255 17.00 -13.05 13.93
C LYS A 255 17.43 -12.04 12.88
N THR A 256 18.60 -12.25 12.24
CA THR A 256 19.03 -11.43 11.10
C THR A 256 18.00 -11.53 9.97
N ASP A 257 17.57 -12.74 9.59
CA ASP A 257 16.56 -12.94 8.53
C ASP A 257 15.23 -12.24 8.86
N GLU A 258 14.76 -12.35 10.09
CA GLU A 258 13.54 -11.68 10.57
C GLU A 258 13.69 -10.15 10.60
N PHE A 259 14.89 -9.65 10.90
CA PHE A 259 15.20 -8.23 10.91
C PHE A 259 15.24 -7.67 9.48
N ILE A 260 15.95 -8.31 8.55
CA ILE A 260 16.07 -7.87 7.15
C ILE A 260 14.68 -7.78 6.51
N HIS A 261 13.83 -8.80 6.70
CA HIS A 261 12.46 -8.75 6.19
C HIS A 261 11.66 -7.58 6.77
N PHE A 262 11.81 -7.29 8.06
CA PHE A 262 11.08 -6.18 8.68
C PHE A 262 11.63 -4.80 8.26
N ALA A 263 12.94 -4.71 8.06
CA ALA A 263 13.61 -3.51 7.54
C ALA A 263 13.17 -3.21 6.10
N ASP A 264 13.07 -4.21 5.23
CA ASP A 264 12.58 -4.08 3.85
C ASP A 264 11.13 -3.57 3.80
N LEU A 265 10.26 -4.10 4.68
CA LEU A 265 8.89 -3.60 4.84
C LEU A 265 8.89 -2.13 5.27
N THR A 266 9.76 -1.75 6.22
CA THR A 266 9.87 -0.37 6.70
C THR A 266 10.33 0.56 5.57
N PHE A 267 11.33 0.15 4.79
CA PHE A 267 11.80 0.89 3.62
C PHE A 267 10.68 1.09 2.59
N SER A 268 9.99 0.01 2.23
CA SER A 268 8.87 0.03 1.28
C SER A 268 7.73 0.93 1.76
N PHE A 269 7.42 0.91 3.06
CA PHE A 269 6.42 1.77 3.67
C PHE A 269 6.82 3.25 3.58
N LEU A 270 8.04 3.60 4.00
CA LEU A 270 8.53 4.98 3.92
C LEU A 270 8.56 5.52 2.49
N HIS A 271 8.92 4.68 1.53
CA HIS A 271 8.96 5.04 0.12
C HIS A 271 7.59 5.48 -0.42
N GLN A 272 6.47 5.01 0.15
CA GLN A 272 5.13 5.46 -0.26
C GLN A 272 4.86 6.92 0.12
N PHE A 273 5.53 7.46 1.14
CA PHE A 273 5.37 8.85 1.58
C PHE A 273 6.14 9.85 0.73
N LYS A 274 7.11 9.40 -0.09
CA LYS A 274 7.84 10.26 -1.05
C LYS A 274 6.95 10.83 -2.16
N LYS A 275 5.78 10.21 -2.39
CA LYS A 275 4.90 10.50 -3.54
C LYS A 275 3.69 11.39 -3.17
N LEU A 276 3.67 11.92 -1.95
CA LEU A 276 2.59 12.75 -1.41
C LEU A 276 3.07 14.19 -1.20
#